data_AF-A0A9K3J660-F1
#
_entry.id   AF-A0A9K3J660-F1
#
_cell.length_a   1.000
_cell.length_b   1.000
_cell.length_c   1.000
_cell.angle_alpha   90.00
_cell.angle_beta   90.00
_cell.angle_gamma   90.00
#
_symmetry.space_group_name_H-M   'P 1'
#
loop_
_entity.id
_entity.type
_entity.pdbx_description
1 polymer ?
#
loop_
_entity_poly.entity_id
_entity_poly.type
_entity_poly.pdbx_seq_one_letter_code
_entity_poly.pdbx_strand_id
1 'polypeptide(L)'
;MANKEGEISLLTPYKMGKFELSHRVVLAPLTRQRCLGYVPQPPMILYYSQRTSKGGFLIAEAAGVSDISQTSPEMPGIWTKEQVEGWKPIVDAVHAKGGMFFCQLIHWVVWFPGNAVSQTLKAVRPRLRQYSLDRVGMGPSVWEGLTTQEITLVVDDFRVAARNAIEAGFDGVEIHGAHGYLIDQFLKDEINDRTDEYGGSLENRCRFALEVVDAVVKEIGGDKVGIRLSPFANYSESGDSNPETLGLYMAESLNEFKILYCHMVEPRMKSV
;
A
#
# COMPACT_ATOMS: atom_id res chain seq x y z
N MET A 1 27.64 -12.64 -6.72
CA MET A 1 28.90 -12.35 -7.44
C MET A 1 29.44 -11.06 -6.86
N ALA A 2 30.71 -11.02 -6.44
CA ALA A 2 31.32 -9.77 -5.99
C ALA A 2 31.41 -8.80 -7.18
N ASN A 3 30.98 -7.55 -7.00
CA ASN A 3 31.07 -6.52 -8.03
C ASN A 3 32.53 -6.30 -8.42
N LYS A 4 32.80 -5.98 -9.69
CA LYS A 4 34.15 -5.61 -10.11
C LYS A 4 34.56 -4.30 -9.44
N GLU A 5 35.85 -4.15 -9.17
CA GLU A 5 36.41 -2.95 -8.55
C GLU A 5 36.02 -1.70 -9.38
N GLY A 6 35.35 -0.72 -8.75
CA GLY A 6 34.83 0.49 -9.41
C GLY A 6 33.37 0.44 -9.88
N GLU A 7 32.68 -0.71 -9.78
CA GLU A 7 31.29 -0.85 -10.19
C GLU A 7 30.32 -0.40 -9.07
N ILE A 8 29.49 0.61 -9.35
CA ILE A 8 28.49 1.10 -8.39
C ILE A 8 27.36 0.07 -8.29
N SER A 9 27.25 -0.60 -7.13
CA SER A 9 26.24 -1.66 -6.90
C SER A 9 24.83 -1.28 -7.31
N LEU A 10 24.46 -0.01 -7.12
CA LEU A 10 23.15 0.54 -7.46
C LEU A 10 22.84 0.52 -8.98
N LEU A 11 23.86 0.54 -9.83
CA LEU A 11 23.76 0.53 -11.29
C LEU A 11 23.93 -0.86 -11.91
N THR A 12 24.03 -1.90 -11.08
CA THR A 12 24.15 -3.29 -11.55
C THR A 12 22.78 -3.90 -11.87
N PRO A 13 22.69 -4.79 -12.86
CA PRO A 13 21.45 -5.53 -13.14
C PRO A 13 20.98 -6.37 -11.94
N TYR A 14 19.67 -6.62 -11.89
CA TYR A 14 19.06 -7.46 -10.86
C TYR A 14 17.88 -8.24 -11.44
N LYS A 15 17.83 -9.55 -11.19
CA LYS A 15 16.70 -10.39 -11.56
C LYS A 15 15.70 -10.45 -10.42
N MET A 16 14.56 -9.78 -10.60
CA MET A 16 13.44 -9.78 -9.66
C MET A 16 12.35 -10.70 -10.19
N GLY A 17 12.35 -11.97 -9.78
CA GLY A 17 11.46 -12.98 -10.34
C GLY A 17 11.65 -13.13 -11.86
N LYS A 18 10.62 -12.79 -12.64
CA LYS A 18 10.67 -12.79 -14.11
C LYS A 18 11.18 -11.47 -14.72
N PHE A 19 11.32 -10.42 -13.93
CA PHE A 19 11.71 -9.09 -14.39
C PHE A 19 13.23 -8.93 -14.35
N GLU A 20 13.82 -8.57 -15.48
CA GLU A 20 15.25 -8.29 -15.62
C GLU A 20 15.47 -6.77 -15.48
N LEU A 21 15.84 -6.33 -14.27
CA LEU A 21 16.11 -4.91 -13.99
C LEU A 21 17.50 -4.54 -14.50
N SER A 22 17.64 -3.35 -15.08
CA SER A 22 18.93 -2.82 -15.53
C SER A 22 19.74 -2.16 -14.40
N HIS A 23 19.07 -1.76 -13.32
CA HIS A 23 19.66 -1.15 -12.13
C HIS A 23 18.77 -1.36 -10.90
N ARG A 24 19.26 -0.95 -9.73
CA ARG A 24 18.58 -1.12 -8.43
C ARG A 24 18.01 0.18 -7.85
N VAL A 25 17.98 1.26 -8.63
CA VAL A 25 17.24 2.48 -8.30
C VAL A 25 15.75 2.25 -8.57
N VAL A 26 14.90 2.43 -7.57
CA VAL A 26 13.45 2.25 -7.67
C VAL A 26 12.75 3.59 -7.45
N LEU A 27 11.76 3.92 -8.28
CA LEU A 27 10.84 5.03 -7.94
C LEU A 27 9.88 4.55 -6.86
N ALA A 28 10.06 5.07 -5.65
CA ALA A 28 9.16 4.81 -4.53
C ALA A 28 7.73 5.33 -4.83
N PRO A 29 6.70 4.77 -4.16
CA PRO A 29 5.33 5.26 -4.26
C PRO A 29 5.22 6.64 -3.60
N LEU A 30 4.72 7.62 -4.36
CA LEU A 30 4.70 9.04 -3.96
C LEU A 30 3.33 9.66 -4.28
N THR A 31 2.41 9.71 -3.32
CA THR A 31 1.13 10.43 -3.45
C THR A 31 1.33 11.88 -3.86
N ARG A 32 0.70 12.30 -4.97
CA ARG A 32 0.88 13.65 -5.54
C ARG A 32 -0.37 14.52 -5.53
N GLN A 33 -1.54 13.95 -5.19
CA GLN A 33 -2.83 14.64 -5.14
C GLN A 33 -3.10 15.45 -6.42
N ARG A 34 -3.24 14.74 -7.55
CA ARG A 34 -3.44 15.33 -8.89
C ARG A 34 -4.51 14.61 -9.70
N CYS A 35 -5.38 13.84 -9.05
CA CYS A 35 -6.39 12.98 -9.67
C CYS A 35 -7.80 13.50 -9.41
N LEU A 36 -8.29 14.43 -10.22
CA LEU A 36 -9.66 14.96 -10.10
C LEU A 36 -10.68 13.82 -10.17
N GLY A 37 -11.65 13.81 -9.26
CA GLY A 37 -12.64 12.74 -9.17
C GLY A 37 -12.05 11.35 -8.88
N TYR A 38 -10.82 11.29 -8.37
CA TYR A 38 -10.07 10.05 -8.16
C TYR A 38 -9.67 9.32 -9.46
N VAL A 39 -9.81 9.97 -10.61
CA VAL A 39 -9.43 9.42 -11.91
C VAL A 39 -8.00 9.88 -12.25
N PRO A 40 -7.09 8.98 -12.66
CA PRO A 40 -5.76 9.37 -13.13
C PRO A 40 -5.83 10.38 -14.29
N GLN A 41 -4.95 11.37 -14.28
CA GLN A 41 -5.03 12.53 -15.17
C GLN A 41 -3.90 12.55 -16.21
N PRO A 42 -4.10 13.15 -17.39
CA PRO A 42 -3.08 13.21 -18.46
C PRO A 42 -1.68 13.69 -18.03
N PRO A 43 -1.50 14.65 -17.10
CA PRO A 43 -0.16 15.05 -16.64
C PRO A 43 0.65 13.92 -15.98
N MET A 44 -0.01 12.87 -15.48
CA MET A 44 0.66 11.70 -14.90
C MET A 44 1.44 10.90 -15.95
N ILE A 45 0.96 10.89 -17.21
CA ILE A 45 1.67 10.28 -18.35
C ILE A 45 3.07 10.87 -18.46
N LEU A 46 3.17 12.20 -18.50
CA LEU A 46 4.44 12.90 -18.56
C LEU A 46 5.28 12.65 -17.30
N TYR A 47 4.65 12.70 -16.12
CA TYR A 47 5.34 12.53 -14.83
C TYR A 47 6.06 11.18 -14.70
N TYR A 48 5.37 10.07 -14.97
CA TYR A 48 5.94 8.73 -14.90
C TYR A 48 6.86 8.44 -16.08
N SER A 49 6.51 8.87 -17.29
CA SER A 49 7.40 8.74 -18.46
C SER A 49 8.75 9.43 -18.23
N GLN A 50 8.79 10.63 -17.64
CA GLN A 50 10.05 11.32 -17.33
C GLN A 50 10.95 10.56 -16.35
N ARG A 51 10.37 9.74 -15.47
CA ARG A 51 11.09 8.97 -14.44
C ARG A 51 11.44 7.56 -14.89
N THR A 52 11.01 7.17 -16.09
CA THR A 52 11.24 5.83 -16.59
C THR A 52 12.55 5.74 -17.35
N SER A 53 13.39 4.80 -16.92
CA SER A 53 14.57 4.28 -17.62
C SER A 53 14.28 2.87 -18.14
N LYS A 54 14.99 2.45 -19.20
CA LYS A 54 14.90 1.08 -19.72
C LYS A 54 15.37 0.07 -18.67
N GLY A 55 14.53 -0.89 -18.31
CA GLY A 55 14.76 -1.86 -17.25
C GLY A 55 14.66 -1.27 -15.84
N GLY A 56 14.14 -0.06 -15.68
CA GLY A 56 13.89 0.57 -14.38
C GLY A 56 12.60 0.06 -13.75
N PHE A 57 12.57 -0.02 -12.41
CA PHE A 57 11.39 -0.41 -11.65
C PHE A 57 10.73 0.80 -10.98
N LEU A 58 9.43 0.97 -11.21
CA LEU A 58 8.62 2.06 -10.67
C LEU A 58 7.45 1.50 -9.89
N ILE A 59 7.10 2.18 -8.79
CA ILE A 59 5.88 1.92 -8.03
C ILE A 59 5.04 3.20 -8.12
N ALA A 60 3.80 3.06 -8.56
CA ALA A 60 2.87 4.17 -8.70
C ALA A 60 2.51 4.76 -7.33
N GLU A 61 2.00 5.98 -7.35
CA GLU A 61 1.35 6.56 -6.18
C GLU A 61 0.16 5.70 -5.71
N ALA A 62 -0.12 5.76 -4.41
CA ALA A 62 -1.11 4.91 -3.77
C ALA A 62 -2.51 5.13 -4.36
N ALA A 63 -3.09 4.05 -4.92
CA ALA A 63 -4.40 4.00 -5.53
C ALA A 63 -5.42 3.33 -4.59
N GLY A 64 -6.53 4.00 -4.32
CA GLY A 64 -7.62 3.49 -3.49
C GLY A 64 -8.22 2.20 -4.08
N VAL A 65 -8.54 1.24 -3.21
CA VAL A 65 -9.10 -0.08 -3.60
C VAL A 65 -10.63 -0.08 -3.74
N SER A 66 -11.31 0.88 -3.11
CA SER A 66 -12.77 1.06 -3.15
C SER A 66 -13.19 2.50 -2.85
N ASP A 67 -14.47 2.83 -3.03
CA ASP A 67 -15.01 4.15 -2.73
C ASP A 67 -14.98 4.48 -1.24
N ILE A 68 -15.27 3.51 -0.38
CA ILE A 68 -15.16 3.62 1.09
C ILE A 68 -13.72 3.77 1.55
N SER A 69 -12.76 3.32 0.74
CA SER A 69 -11.35 3.42 1.07
C SER A 69 -10.81 4.84 0.96
N GLN A 70 -11.50 5.76 0.27
CA GLN A 70 -10.92 7.01 -0.20
C GLN A 70 -11.22 8.20 0.71
N THR A 71 -10.22 8.67 1.46
CA THR A 71 -10.44 9.69 2.51
C THR A 71 -9.73 11.03 2.29
N SER A 72 -8.83 11.13 1.30
CA SER A 72 -8.21 12.42 0.92
C SER A 72 -8.59 12.84 -0.50
N PRO A 73 -8.68 14.14 -0.78
CA PRO A 73 -9.00 14.63 -2.12
C PRO A 73 -7.89 14.29 -3.11
N GLU A 74 -8.30 14.13 -4.37
CA GLU A 74 -7.41 14.09 -5.54
C GLU A 74 -6.34 12.98 -5.59
N MET A 75 -6.50 11.89 -4.82
CA MET A 75 -5.66 10.68 -4.98
C MET A 75 -6.32 9.72 -5.97
N PRO A 76 -5.57 8.95 -6.76
CA PRO A 76 -6.18 8.04 -7.73
C PRO A 76 -6.89 6.87 -7.04
N GLY A 77 -7.86 6.30 -7.74
CA GLY A 77 -8.47 5.01 -7.44
C GLY A 77 -8.14 3.96 -8.49
N ILE A 78 -8.58 2.72 -8.24
CA ILE A 78 -8.57 1.64 -9.23
C ILE A 78 -9.76 0.66 -9.10
N TRP A 79 -10.90 1.15 -8.60
CA TRP A 79 -12.11 0.33 -8.38
C TRP A 79 -13.16 0.51 -9.47
N THR A 80 -13.15 1.62 -10.21
CA THR A 80 -14.08 1.86 -11.32
C THR A 80 -13.41 1.61 -12.67
N LYS A 81 -14.23 1.30 -13.68
CA LYS A 81 -13.77 1.19 -15.06
C LYS A 81 -13.12 2.47 -15.58
N GLU A 82 -13.68 3.63 -15.22
CA GLU A 82 -13.13 4.93 -15.63
C GLU A 82 -11.71 5.14 -15.08
N GLN A 83 -11.45 4.73 -13.84
CA GLN A 83 -10.12 4.79 -13.24
C GLN A 83 -9.14 3.84 -13.92
N VAL A 84 -9.57 2.60 -14.21
CA VAL A 84 -8.78 1.62 -14.97
C VAL A 84 -8.39 2.16 -16.34
N GLU A 85 -9.35 2.72 -17.10
CA GLU A 85 -9.07 3.35 -18.40
C GLU A 85 -8.14 4.57 -18.26
N GLY A 86 -8.26 5.35 -17.18
CA GLY A 86 -7.36 6.47 -16.88
C GLY A 86 -5.92 6.04 -16.63
N TRP A 87 -5.69 4.85 -16.05
CA TRP A 87 -4.35 4.31 -15.80
C TRP A 87 -3.65 3.78 -17.06
N LYS A 88 -4.39 3.19 -18.01
CA LYS A 88 -3.82 2.58 -19.23
C LYS A 88 -2.81 3.45 -19.98
N PRO A 89 -3.11 4.71 -20.37
CA PRO A 89 -2.14 5.53 -21.11
C PRO A 89 -0.89 5.90 -20.27
N ILE A 90 -0.99 5.87 -18.94
CA ILE A 90 0.14 6.12 -18.03
C ILE A 90 1.04 4.89 -18.00
N VAL A 91 0.46 3.69 -17.88
CA VAL A 91 1.18 2.41 -17.97
C VAL A 91 1.88 2.28 -19.32
N ASP A 92 1.16 2.52 -20.43
CA ASP A 92 1.70 2.48 -21.78
C ASP A 92 2.93 3.37 -21.94
N ALA A 93 2.92 4.57 -21.33
CA ALA A 93 4.03 5.50 -21.42
C ALA A 93 5.27 5.07 -20.63
N VAL A 94 5.11 4.25 -19.58
CA VAL A 94 6.21 3.61 -18.86
C VAL A 94 6.75 2.42 -19.67
N HIS A 95 5.85 1.56 -20.17
CA HIS A 95 6.21 0.41 -21.00
C HIS A 95 6.89 0.81 -22.31
N ALA A 96 6.48 1.91 -22.94
CA ALA A 96 7.12 2.46 -24.15
C ALA A 96 8.60 2.81 -23.95
N LYS A 97 9.02 3.06 -22.70
CA LYS A 97 10.43 3.30 -22.33
C LYS A 97 11.12 2.05 -21.78
N GLY A 98 10.42 0.92 -21.74
CA GLY A 98 10.90 -0.36 -21.22
C GLY A 98 11.04 -0.39 -19.71
N GLY A 99 10.27 0.42 -18.98
CA GLY A 99 10.18 0.33 -17.52
C GLY A 99 9.15 -0.71 -17.08
N MET A 100 9.31 -1.18 -15.84
CA MET A 100 8.34 -2.04 -15.17
C MET A 100 7.61 -1.23 -14.12
N PHE A 101 6.30 -1.44 -14.01
CA PHE A 101 5.44 -0.55 -13.24
C PHE A 101 4.45 -1.32 -12.38
N PHE A 102 4.51 -1.09 -11.08
CA PHE A 102 3.58 -1.70 -10.11
C PHE A 102 2.60 -0.65 -9.57
N CYS A 103 1.34 -1.05 -9.39
CA CYS A 103 0.32 -0.21 -8.77
C CYS A 103 0.34 -0.40 -7.25
N GLN A 104 0.52 0.66 -6.46
CA GLN A 104 0.41 0.54 -5.01
C GLN A 104 -1.07 0.59 -4.59
N LEU A 105 -1.56 -0.48 -3.98
CA LEU A 105 -2.95 -0.61 -3.49
C LEU A 105 -3.04 -0.18 -2.04
N ILE A 106 -3.97 0.72 -1.75
CA ILE A 106 -4.17 1.28 -0.41
C ILE A 106 -5.63 1.31 -0.02
N HIS A 107 -5.89 1.05 1.26
CA HIS A 107 -7.12 1.44 1.91
C HIS A 107 -6.81 2.51 2.95
N TRP A 108 -7.35 3.72 2.76
CA TRP A 108 -7.17 4.80 3.72
C TRP A 108 -8.11 4.58 4.89
N VAL A 109 -7.68 4.91 6.10
CA VAL A 109 -8.59 4.89 7.27
C VAL A 109 -9.26 6.25 7.37
N VAL A 110 -10.54 6.23 7.70
CA VAL A 110 -11.34 7.44 7.92
C VAL A 110 -10.73 8.22 9.09
N TRP A 111 -10.40 9.49 8.81
CA TRP A 111 -9.65 10.39 9.68
C TRP A 111 -10.58 11.28 10.52
N PHE A 112 -11.56 10.74 11.26
CA PHE A 112 -12.42 11.55 12.15
C PHE A 112 -12.91 10.68 13.34
N PRO A 113 -13.09 11.25 14.55
CA PRO A 113 -12.71 10.65 15.83
C PRO A 113 -13.17 9.19 15.96
N GLY A 114 -12.25 8.28 15.71
CA GLY A 114 -12.48 6.86 15.48
C GLY A 114 -11.45 6.35 14.48
N ASN A 115 -11.09 5.08 14.57
CA ASN A 115 -10.31 4.41 13.53
C ASN A 115 -10.97 3.07 13.25
N ALA A 116 -10.88 2.58 12.01
CA ALA A 116 -11.60 1.40 11.53
C ALA A 116 -11.17 0.08 12.23
N VAL A 117 -10.14 0.13 13.09
CA VAL A 117 -9.56 -1.05 13.73
C VAL A 117 -9.93 -1.13 15.21
N SER A 118 -9.88 0.00 15.91
CA SER A 118 -10.05 0.11 17.35
C SER A 118 -11.52 -0.02 17.74
N GLN A 119 -11.81 -1.01 18.58
CA GLN A 119 -13.12 -1.25 19.16
C GLN A 119 -13.38 -0.38 20.40
N THR A 120 -12.33 0.20 21.01
CA THR A 120 -12.47 1.03 22.23
C THR A 120 -12.05 2.50 22.05
N LEU A 121 -11.82 2.94 20.81
CA LEU A 121 -11.38 4.29 20.44
C LEU A 121 -10.05 4.72 21.08
N LYS A 122 -9.21 3.75 21.48
CA LYS A 122 -7.97 4.01 22.23
C LYS A 122 -6.98 4.93 21.52
N ALA A 123 -7.10 5.09 20.19
CA ALA A 123 -5.95 5.50 19.40
C ALA A 123 -6.17 6.65 18.39
N VAL A 124 -7.04 7.62 18.68
CA VAL A 124 -6.94 8.91 17.98
C VAL A 124 -7.19 10.05 18.96
N ARG A 125 -6.13 10.73 19.42
CA ARG A 125 -6.31 12.05 20.03
C ARG A 125 -6.92 12.94 18.94
N PRO A 126 -8.03 13.67 19.19
CA PRO A 126 -8.67 14.47 18.16
C PRO A 126 -7.75 15.63 17.74
N ARG A 127 -6.91 15.40 16.72
CA ARG A 127 -6.24 16.47 15.99
C ARG A 127 -7.26 16.99 14.99
N LEU A 128 -7.99 18.03 15.39
CA LEU A 128 -8.78 18.88 14.51
C LEU A 128 -7.84 19.52 13.46
N ARG A 129 -7.52 18.81 12.38
CA ARG A 129 -7.23 19.42 11.09
C ARG A 129 -8.44 19.21 10.22
N GLN A 130 -9.35 20.15 10.36
CA GLN A 130 -10.53 20.35 9.53
C GLN A 130 -10.06 20.59 8.08
N TYR A 131 -9.76 19.52 7.34
CA TYR A 131 -9.97 19.56 5.91
C TYR A 131 -11.48 19.42 5.74
N SER A 132 -12.11 20.53 5.36
CA SER A 132 -13.51 20.63 4.99
C SER A 132 -13.79 19.68 3.84
N LEU A 133 -14.09 18.43 4.16
CA LEU A 133 -14.85 17.56 3.28
C LEU A 133 -16.30 17.99 3.48
N ASP A 134 -16.77 18.89 2.62
CA ASP A 134 -18.18 19.26 2.47
C ASP A 134 -19.00 18.09 1.87
N ARG A 135 -18.73 16.84 2.30
CA ARG A 135 -19.60 15.70 2.09
C ARG A 135 -20.64 15.70 3.20
N VAL A 136 -21.68 16.51 2.95
CA VAL A 136 -23.08 16.25 3.32
C VAL A 136 -23.31 15.54 4.65
N GLY A 137 -23.57 16.32 5.70
CA GLY A 137 -24.56 15.96 6.72
C GLY A 137 -24.23 14.85 7.72
N MET A 138 -23.10 14.15 7.63
CA MET A 138 -22.65 13.26 8.69
C MET A 138 -21.85 14.09 9.70
N GLY A 139 -22.43 14.34 10.88
CA GLY A 139 -21.68 14.83 12.04
C GLY A 139 -20.51 13.90 12.39
N PRO A 140 -19.71 14.20 13.43
CA PRO A 140 -18.62 13.34 13.87
C PRO A 140 -19.20 12.00 14.34
N SER A 141 -19.37 11.09 13.39
CA SER A 141 -19.78 9.72 13.60
C SER A 141 -18.50 9.02 14.03
N VAL A 142 -18.51 8.60 15.28
CA VAL A 142 -17.53 7.67 15.81
C VAL A 142 -17.64 6.43 14.93
N TRP A 143 -16.60 6.16 14.14
CA TRP A 143 -16.55 4.91 13.38
C TRP A 143 -16.35 3.78 14.39
N GLU A 144 -17.35 2.89 14.47
CA GLU A 144 -17.19 1.61 15.15
C GLU A 144 -16.18 0.78 14.35
N GLY A 145 -15.26 0.08 15.04
CA GLY A 145 -14.26 -0.75 14.37
C GLY A 145 -14.94 -1.80 13.48
N LEU A 146 -14.33 -2.12 12.34
CA LEU A 146 -14.88 -3.06 11.35
C LEU A 146 -15.28 -4.37 12.02
N THR A 147 -16.43 -4.92 11.65
CA THR A 147 -16.82 -6.29 12.01
C THR A 147 -15.96 -7.31 11.26
N THR A 148 -15.87 -8.55 11.76
CA THR A 148 -15.23 -9.67 11.04
C THR A 148 -15.74 -9.82 9.60
N GLN A 149 -17.05 -9.62 9.37
CA GLN A 149 -17.63 -9.70 8.03
C GLN A 149 -17.14 -8.57 7.12
N GLU A 150 -17.07 -7.34 7.64
CA GLU A 150 -16.59 -6.20 6.86
C GLU A 150 -15.09 -6.33 6.53
N ILE A 151 -14.28 -6.90 7.42
CA ILE A 151 -12.88 -7.21 7.14
C ILE A 151 -12.76 -8.12 5.90
N THR A 152 -13.64 -9.13 5.78
CA THR A 152 -13.66 -10.02 4.61
C THR A 152 -14.02 -9.27 3.32
N LEU A 153 -14.93 -8.30 3.38
CA LEU A 153 -15.26 -7.46 2.22
C LEU A 153 -14.07 -6.57 1.81
N VAL A 154 -13.36 -6.01 2.78
CA VAL A 154 -12.14 -5.22 2.49
C VAL A 154 -11.05 -6.08 1.86
N VAL A 155 -10.88 -7.34 2.30
CA VAL A 155 -9.97 -8.28 1.63
C VAL A 155 -10.36 -8.48 0.16
N ASP A 156 -11.66 -8.60 -0.14
CA ASP A 156 -12.15 -8.70 -1.51
C ASP A 156 -11.91 -7.42 -2.33
N ASP A 157 -12.02 -6.24 -1.72
CA ASP A 157 -11.68 -4.97 -2.38
C ASP A 157 -10.22 -4.96 -2.86
N PHE A 158 -9.27 -5.39 -2.02
CA PHE A 158 -7.86 -5.51 -2.44
C PHE A 158 -7.68 -6.52 -3.59
N ARG A 159 -8.40 -7.65 -3.55
CA ARG A 159 -8.37 -8.66 -4.62
C ARG A 159 -8.88 -8.08 -5.94
N VAL A 160 -10.02 -7.40 -5.92
CA VAL A 160 -10.63 -6.77 -7.09
C VAL A 160 -9.73 -5.66 -7.64
N ALA A 161 -9.20 -4.80 -6.77
CA ALA A 161 -8.27 -3.74 -7.16
C ALA A 161 -6.99 -4.28 -7.80
N ALA A 162 -6.48 -5.42 -7.32
CA ALA A 162 -5.34 -6.09 -7.94
C ALA A 162 -5.65 -6.58 -9.35
N ARG A 163 -6.82 -7.22 -9.56
CA ARG A 163 -7.27 -7.59 -10.92
C ARG A 163 -7.36 -6.36 -11.83
N ASN A 164 -7.98 -5.29 -11.34
CA ASN A 164 -8.16 -4.06 -12.09
C ASN A 164 -6.81 -3.40 -12.45
N ALA A 165 -5.81 -3.49 -11.58
CA ALA A 165 -4.44 -3.06 -11.88
C ALA A 165 -3.83 -3.85 -13.05
N ILE A 166 -4.01 -5.16 -13.07
CA ILE A 166 -3.58 -6.00 -14.21
C ILE A 166 -4.35 -5.65 -15.47
N GLU A 167 -5.67 -5.36 -15.39
CA GLU A 167 -6.48 -4.91 -16.52
C GLU A 167 -6.02 -3.55 -17.08
N ALA A 168 -5.56 -2.65 -16.21
CA ALA A 168 -4.95 -1.38 -16.60
C ALA A 168 -3.56 -1.55 -17.23
N GLY A 169 -2.99 -2.76 -17.20
CA GLY A 169 -1.72 -3.12 -17.81
C GLY A 169 -0.52 -3.10 -16.88
N PHE A 170 -0.68 -2.85 -15.57
CA PHE A 170 0.45 -2.89 -14.64
C PHE A 170 1.13 -4.27 -14.62
N ASP A 171 2.45 -4.29 -14.39
CA ASP A 171 3.23 -5.52 -14.30
C ASP A 171 2.94 -6.32 -13.01
N GLY A 172 2.41 -5.64 -12.01
CA GLY A 172 2.05 -6.17 -10.71
C GLY A 172 1.54 -5.10 -9.76
N VAL A 173 1.43 -5.46 -8.47
CA VAL A 173 0.92 -4.57 -7.42
C VAL A 173 1.80 -4.59 -6.19
N GLU A 174 1.80 -3.47 -5.46
CA GLU A 174 2.35 -3.38 -4.12
C GLU A 174 1.22 -3.17 -3.11
N ILE A 175 1.07 -4.05 -2.13
CA ILE A 175 0.10 -3.87 -1.04
C ILE A 175 0.67 -2.87 -0.03
N HIS A 176 -0.06 -1.79 0.27
CA HIS A 176 0.39 -0.78 1.23
C HIS A 176 0.07 -1.19 2.69
N GLY A 177 0.97 -1.96 3.31
CA GLY A 177 0.92 -2.37 4.73
C GLY A 177 1.75 -1.49 5.68
N ALA A 178 1.77 -0.18 5.46
CA ALA A 178 2.70 0.74 6.12
C ALA A 178 2.03 2.08 6.48
N HIS A 179 2.75 2.95 7.20
CA HIS A 179 2.42 4.36 7.47
C HIS A 179 1.07 4.60 8.16
N GLY A 180 0.63 3.69 9.03
CA GLY A 180 -0.59 3.83 9.80
C GLY A 180 -1.86 3.88 8.97
N TYR A 181 -1.85 3.35 7.74
CA TYR A 181 -3.07 3.05 6.97
C TYR A 181 -3.69 1.74 7.43
N LEU A 182 -4.80 1.31 6.82
CA LEU A 182 -5.67 0.28 7.40
C LEU A 182 -4.93 -0.99 7.82
N ILE A 183 -4.13 -1.55 6.90
CA ILE A 183 -3.35 -2.75 7.18
C ILE A 183 -2.37 -2.51 8.34
N ASP A 184 -1.63 -1.40 8.34
CA ASP A 184 -0.68 -1.08 9.42
C ASP A 184 -1.41 -0.86 10.75
N GLN A 185 -2.64 -0.32 10.75
CA GLN A 185 -3.42 -0.18 11.98
C GLN A 185 -3.80 -1.53 12.60
N PHE A 186 -4.12 -2.55 11.78
CA PHE A 186 -4.28 -3.91 12.29
C PHE A 186 -2.96 -4.47 12.84
N LEU A 187 -1.85 -4.19 12.16
CA LEU A 187 -0.53 -4.68 12.55
C LEU A 187 -0.02 -4.12 13.87
N LYS A 188 -0.48 -2.95 14.34
CA LYS A 188 0.17 -2.16 15.40
C LYS A 188 -0.58 -2.22 16.73
N ASP A 189 0.06 -2.69 17.80
CA ASP A 189 -0.60 -2.96 19.10
C ASP A 189 -1.01 -1.70 19.88
N GLU A 190 -0.42 -0.54 19.56
CA GLU A 190 -0.87 0.74 20.13
C GLU A 190 -2.22 1.20 19.52
N ILE A 191 -2.63 0.59 18.39
CA ILE A 191 -3.91 0.87 17.70
C ILE A 191 -4.90 -0.28 17.88
N ASN A 192 -4.47 -1.51 17.57
CA ASN A 192 -5.33 -2.67 17.50
C ASN A 192 -5.62 -3.22 18.90
N ASP A 193 -6.75 -2.81 19.45
CA ASP A 193 -7.29 -3.23 20.74
C ASP A 193 -8.39 -4.29 20.62
N ARG A 194 -8.53 -4.92 19.45
CA ARG A 194 -9.57 -5.91 19.20
C ARG A 194 -9.38 -7.14 20.08
N THR A 195 -10.50 -7.79 20.39
CA THR A 195 -10.54 -9.02 21.20
C THR A 195 -10.96 -10.26 20.42
N ASP A 196 -11.21 -10.10 19.11
CA ASP A 196 -11.52 -11.17 18.18
C ASP A 196 -10.25 -11.75 17.51
N GLU A 197 -10.43 -12.58 16.50
CA GLU A 197 -9.36 -13.23 15.75
C GLU A 197 -8.41 -12.28 15.00
N TYR A 198 -8.73 -10.98 14.95
CA TYR A 198 -7.90 -9.95 14.31
C TYR A 198 -7.14 -9.06 15.31
N GLY A 199 -7.20 -9.34 16.62
CA GLY A 199 -6.45 -8.59 17.63
C GLY A 199 -5.86 -9.42 18.78
N GLY A 200 -5.20 -8.73 19.70
CA GLY A 200 -4.51 -9.32 20.85
C GLY A 200 -3.14 -9.90 20.49
N SER A 201 -3.08 -11.14 20.01
CA SER A 201 -1.80 -11.80 19.72
C SER A 201 -1.11 -11.22 18.47
N LEU A 202 0.20 -11.41 18.35
CA LEU A 202 0.95 -11.01 17.15
C LEU A 202 0.39 -11.67 15.89
N GLU A 203 0.10 -12.98 15.94
CA GLU A 203 -0.51 -13.72 14.84
C GLU A 203 -1.85 -13.10 14.40
N ASN A 204 -2.72 -12.79 15.36
CA ASN A 204 -4.04 -12.22 15.07
C ASN A 204 -3.94 -10.82 14.46
N ARG A 205 -3.05 -9.97 14.98
CA ARG A 205 -2.80 -8.62 14.42
C ARG A 205 -2.27 -8.68 12.99
N CYS A 206 -1.47 -9.70 12.68
CA CYS A 206 -0.95 -9.95 11.34
C CYS A 206 -1.95 -10.63 10.39
N ARG A 207 -3.00 -11.25 10.92
CA ARG A 207 -3.98 -12.05 10.15
C ARG A 207 -4.56 -11.29 8.96
N PHE A 208 -5.06 -10.07 9.19
CA PHE A 208 -5.66 -9.26 8.13
C PHE A 208 -4.66 -8.97 6.98
N ALA A 209 -3.43 -8.60 7.31
CA ALA A 209 -2.40 -8.33 6.29
C ALA A 209 -2.10 -9.58 5.45
N LEU A 210 -2.02 -10.75 6.09
CA LEU A 210 -1.75 -12.02 5.43
C LEU A 210 -2.95 -12.51 4.60
N GLU A 211 -4.18 -12.27 5.03
CA GLU A 211 -5.39 -12.55 4.24
C GLU A 211 -5.46 -11.68 2.99
N VAL A 212 -5.10 -10.40 3.08
CA VAL A 212 -4.98 -9.52 1.91
C VAL A 212 -3.92 -10.03 0.94
N VAL A 213 -2.73 -10.40 1.45
CA VAL A 213 -1.67 -10.98 0.61
C VAL A 213 -2.14 -12.25 -0.08
N ASP A 214 -2.76 -13.17 0.66
CA ASP A 214 -3.27 -14.43 0.12
C ASP A 214 -4.30 -14.21 -1.00
N ALA A 215 -5.28 -13.33 -0.77
CA ALA A 215 -6.32 -13.03 -1.74
C ALA A 215 -5.75 -12.42 -3.03
N VAL A 216 -4.83 -11.46 -2.90
CA VAL A 216 -4.17 -10.82 -4.05
C VAL A 216 -3.27 -11.82 -4.79
N VAL A 217 -2.52 -12.65 -4.07
CA VAL A 217 -1.66 -13.70 -4.65
C VAL A 217 -2.49 -14.73 -5.41
N LYS A 218 -3.64 -15.15 -4.87
CA LYS A 218 -4.56 -16.08 -5.55
C LYS A 218 -5.17 -15.48 -6.83
N GLU A 219 -5.41 -14.17 -6.87
CA GLU A 219 -5.99 -13.48 -8.03
C GLU A 219 -4.98 -13.29 -9.16
N ILE A 220 -3.79 -12.76 -8.85
CA ILE A 220 -2.84 -12.30 -9.88
C ILE A 220 -1.51 -13.07 -9.92
N GLY A 221 -1.27 -13.95 -8.96
CA GLY A 221 -0.02 -14.72 -8.80
C GLY A 221 1.05 -13.97 -7.99
N GLY A 222 1.72 -14.66 -7.07
CA GLY A 222 2.74 -14.08 -6.18
C GLY A 222 3.95 -13.48 -6.90
N ASP A 223 4.22 -13.92 -8.13
CA ASP A 223 5.26 -13.36 -9.01
C ASP A 223 5.00 -11.91 -9.46
N LYS A 224 3.83 -11.36 -9.13
CA LYS A 224 3.39 -9.98 -9.44
C LYS A 224 3.01 -9.19 -8.19
N VAL A 225 3.31 -9.69 -6.99
CA VAL A 225 2.88 -9.07 -5.74
C VAL A 225 4.10 -8.67 -4.93
N GLY A 226 4.11 -7.42 -4.46
CA GLY A 226 4.95 -6.99 -3.35
C GLY A 226 4.09 -6.48 -2.19
N ILE A 227 4.70 -6.36 -1.02
CA ILE A 227 4.09 -5.68 0.14
C ILE A 227 5.07 -4.69 0.72
N ARG A 228 4.55 -3.53 1.13
CA ARG A 228 5.32 -2.50 1.82
C ARG A 228 4.99 -2.45 3.30
N LEU A 229 6.01 -2.46 4.16
CA LEU A 229 5.87 -2.45 5.61
C LEU A 229 6.71 -1.32 6.23
N SER A 230 6.28 -0.83 7.40
CA SER A 230 7.03 0.16 8.18
C SER A 230 6.98 -0.13 9.68
N PRO A 231 7.55 -1.25 10.16
CA PRO A 231 7.39 -1.69 11.56
C PRO A 231 7.85 -0.63 12.57
N PHE A 232 8.96 0.04 12.27
CA PHE A 232 9.56 1.05 13.16
C PHE A 232 8.92 2.45 13.06
N ALA A 233 8.01 2.67 12.12
CA ALA A 233 7.36 3.96 11.96
C ALA A 233 6.17 4.08 12.92
N ASN A 234 6.07 5.23 13.59
CA ASN A 234 4.93 5.62 14.44
C ASN A 234 4.13 6.77 13.80
N TYR A 235 4.21 6.90 12.47
CA TYR A 235 3.41 7.88 11.73
C TYR A 235 1.92 7.61 11.94
N SER A 236 1.10 8.67 11.92
CA SER A 236 -0.34 8.59 12.23
C SER A 236 -0.66 7.98 13.60
N GLU A 237 0.21 8.19 14.60
CA GLU A 237 0.03 7.68 15.97
C GLU A 237 -0.05 6.14 16.03
N SER A 238 0.49 5.45 15.01
CA SER A 238 0.42 3.99 14.84
C SER A 238 1.76 3.32 15.16
N GLY A 239 2.10 3.26 16.46
CA GLY A 239 3.30 2.59 16.96
C GLY A 239 3.09 1.12 17.32
N ASP A 240 4.20 0.39 17.49
CA ASP A 240 4.20 -0.98 18.02
C ASP A 240 5.14 -1.04 19.22
N SER A 241 4.75 -1.76 20.26
CA SER A 241 5.59 -1.94 21.45
C SER A 241 6.86 -2.77 21.17
N ASN A 242 6.87 -3.61 20.12
CA ASN A 242 7.99 -4.46 19.72
C ASN A 242 8.11 -4.56 18.18
N PRO A 243 8.55 -3.48 17.51
CA PRO A 243 8.57 -3.40 16.04
C PRO A 243 9.55 -4.38 15.40
N GLU A 244 10.57 -4.83 16.13
CA GLU A 244 11.51 -5.87 15.67
C GLU A 244 10.80 -7.22 15.53
N THR A 245 10.03 -7.63 16.55
CA THR A 245 9.29 -8.90 16.52
C THR A 245 8.18 -8.85 15.48
N LEU A 246 7.46 -7.74 15.37
CA LEU A 246 6.46 -7.54 14.32
C LEU A 246 7.07 -7.66 12.91
N GLY A 247 8.18 -6.95 12.67
CA GLY A 247 8.87 -6.97 11.38
C GLY A 247 9.37 -8.36 11.00
N LEU A 248 9.97 -9.08 11.96
CA LEU A 248 10.47 -10.44 11.75
C LEU A 248 9.34 -11.41 11.45
N TYR A 249 8.27 -11.40 12.25
CA TYR A 249 7.11 -12.27 12.05
C TYR A 249 6.47 -12.09 10.68
N MET A 250 6.28 -10.84 10.25
CA MET A 250 5.75 -10.55 8.92
C MET A 250 6.71 -11.03 7.83
N ALA A 251 8.01 -10.76 7.93
CA ALA A 251 8.99 -11.20 6.93
C ALA A 251 9.05 -12.74 6.81
N GLU A 252 8.96 -13.46 7.94
CA GLU A 252 8.91 -14.92 7.96
C GLU A 252 7.62 -15.46 7.33
N SER A 253 6.47 -14.94 7.75
CA SER A 253 5.14 -15.36 7.27
C SER A 253 4.98 -15.13 5.77
N LEU A 254 5.51 -14.02 5.24
CA LEU A 254 5.42 -13.68 3.82
C LEU A 254 6.13 -14.67 2.89
N ASN A 255 7.07 -15.48 3.40
CA ASN A 255 7.77 -16.49 2.59
C ASN A 255 6.82 -17.57 2.05
N GLU A 256 5.73 -17.87 2.77
CA GLU A 256 4.76 -18.90 2.36
C GLU A 256 4.06 -18.54 1.05
N PHE A 257 3.85 -17.24 0.81
CA PHE A 257 3.14 -16.71 -0.34
C PHE A 257 4.00 -16.56 -1.59
N LYS A 258 5.33 -16.69 -1.45
CA LYS A 258 6.31 -16.52 -2.55
C LYS A 258 6.10 -15.22 -3.33
N ILE A 259 5.81 -14.14 -2.61
CA ILE A 259 5.68 -12.81 -3.18
C ILE A 259 7.02 -12.34 -3.75
N LEU A 260 6.96 -11.43 -4.72
CA LEU A 260 8.10 -10.98 -5.49
C LEU A 260 9.11 -10.19 -4.66
N TYR A 261 8.63 -9.34 -3.75
CA TYR A 261 9.50 -8.55 -2.87
C TYR A 261 8.76 -8.10 -1.60
N CYS A 262 9.53 -7.84 -0.55
CA CYS A 262 9.10 -7.13 0.66
C CYS A 262 9.82 -5.78 0.72
N HIS A 263 9.08 -4.68 0.71
CA HIS A 263 9.59 -3.32 0.71
C HIS A 263 9.52 -2.74 2.13
N MET A 264 10.69 -2.55 2.75
CA MET A 264 10.79 -1.99 4.09
C MET A 264 11.05 -0.49 4.06
N VAL A 265 10.30 0.25 4.87
CA VAL A 265 10.62 1.64 5.19
C VAL A 265 11.62 1.66 6.34
N GLU A 266 12.77 2.30 6.11
CA GLU A 266 13.82 2.44 7.12
C GLU A 266 13.31 3.25 8.34
N PRO A 267 13.83 2.96 9.55
CA PRO A 267 13.56 3.79 10.71
C PRO A 267 13.95 5.23 10.45
N ARG A 268 13.02 6.18 10.67
CA ARG A 268 13.38 7.60 10.73
C ARG A 268 14.38 7.73 11.88
N MET A 269 15.56 8.32 11.63
CA MET A 269 16.66 8.40 12.63
C MET A 269 16.09 8.64 14.03
N LYS A 270 16.16 7.62 14.90
CA LYS A 270 15.96 7.81 16.32
C LYS A 270 17.16 8.63 16.77
N SER A 271 16.93 9.88 17.14
CA SER A 271 17.90 10.59 17.98
C SER A 271 17.99 9.78 19.27
N VAL A 272 19.10 9.07 19.42
CA VAL A 272 19.53 8.46 20.69
C VAL A 272 19.79 9.57 21.69
#